data_AF-A0A7C1ERY0-F1
#
_entry.id   AF-A0A7C1ERY0-F1
#
_cell.length_a   1.000
_cell.length_b   1.000
_cell.length_c   1.000
_cell.angle_alpha   90.00
_cell.angle_beta   90.00
_cell.angle_gamma   90.00
#
_symmetry.space_group_name_H-M   'P 1'
#
loop_
_entity.id
_entity.type
_entity.pdbx_description
1 polymer ?
#
loop_
_entity_poly.entity_id
_entity_poly.type
_entity_poly.pdbx_seq_one_letter_code
_entity_poly.pdbx_strand_id
1 'polypeptide(L)'
;MSKPVAGAVVGLFDDPHELLKAGEAALKRGYKNLDAYMPYPVHGINEAIGIKRSWIPWATLVAGITGGSLAFLFMSWTSAVDWPLNVGGKPFISWPAFVPITFECTVLFAGLTTMFALWGACRLPRHRPKILDLRLTDDRFALVVPISGTGSEEERFLKETGALEVQRV
;
A
#
# COMPACT_ATOMS: atom_id res chain seq x y z
N MET A 1 9.47 6.54 -1.68
CA MET A 1 10.83 5.93 -1.69
C MET A 1 11.67 6.66 -0.67
N SER A 2 11.71 6.18 0.58
CA SER A 2 12.48 6.79 1.67
C SER A 2 13.92 6.25 1.65
N LYS A 3 14.91 7.14 1.67
CA LYS A 3 16.33 6.80 1.84
C LYS A 3 16.55 6.24 3.26
N PRO A 4 17.52 5.34 3.48
CA PRO A 4 17.88 4.92 4.83
C PRO A 4 18.35 6.16 5.61
N VAL A 5 17.57 6.53 6.61
CA VAL A 5 17.83 7.71 7.44
C VAL A 5 18.99 7.39 8.37
N ALA A 6 19.90 8.34 8.59
CA ALA A 6 21.05 8.24 9.50
C ALA A 6 20.67 8.17 11.01
N GLY A 7 19.43 7.80 11.32
CA GLY A 7 18.79 7.79 12.63
C GLY A 7 17.39 8.41 12.54
N ALA A 8 16.44 7.90 13.30
CA ALA A 8 15.09 8.46 13.43
C ALA A 8 14.74 8.62 14.91
N VAL A 9 13.86 9.57 15.22
CA VAL A 9 13.26 9.70 16.54
C VAL A 9 11.83 9.17 16.45
N VAL A 10 11.48 8.30 17.38
CA VAL A 10 10.16 7.67 17.48
C VAL A 10 9.46 8.21 18.71
N GLY A 11 8.29 8.81 18.52
CA GLY A 11 7.42 9.23 19.62
C GLY A 11 6.25 8.26 19.74
N LEU A 12 6.03 7.72 20.95
CA LEU A 12 4.91 6.84 21.27
C LEU A 12 3.73 7.62 21.84
N PHE A 13 2.53 7.32 21.39
CA PHE A 13 1.27 7.93 21.78
C PHE A 13 0.28 6.86 22.25
N ASP A 14 -0.62 7.22 23.17
CA ASP A 14 -1.73 6.37 23.64
C ASP A 14 -2.98 6.55 22.77
N ASP A 15 -3.18 7.75 22.23
CA ASP A 15 -4.40 8.11 21.52
C ASP A 15 -4.15 8.40 20.02
N PRO A 16 -4.98 7.87 19.12
CA PRO A 16 -4.82 8.08 17.67
C PRO A 16 -5.06 9.53 17.24
N HIS A 17 -5.87 10.32 17.94
CA HIS A 17 -6.07 11.75 17.63
C HIS A 17 -4.84 12.58 18.01
N GLU A 18 -4.13 12.22 19.07
CA GLU A 18 -2.84 12.83 19.40
C GLU A 18 -1.81 12.55 18.30
N LEU A 19 -1.75 11.31 17.81
CA LEU A 19 -0.91 10.96 16.66
C LEU A 19 -1.25 11.79 15.41
N LEU A 20 -2.54 11.95 15.08
CA LEU A 20 -2.96 12.75 13.92
C LEU A 20 -2.53 14.21 14.05
N LYS A 21 -2.77 14.84 15.21
CA LYS A 21 -2.33 16.21 15.50
C LYS A 21 -0.81 16.34 15.41
N ALA A 22 -0.09 15.34 15.91
CA ALA A 22 1.37 15.29 15.84
C ALA A 22 1.87 15.20 14.40
N GLY A 23 1.26 14.35 13.58
CA GLY A 23 1.55 14.24 12.15
C GLY A 23 1.34 15.57 11.42
N GLU A 24 0.17 16.20 11.60
CA GLU A 24 -0.14 17.49 10.99
C GLU A 24 0.83 18.59 11.44
N ALA A 25 1.15 18.65 12.73
CA ALA A 25 2.12 19.60 13.27
C ALA A 25 3.52 19.36 12.69
N ALA A 26 3.91 18.10 12.53
CA ALA A 26 5.20 17.73 11.94
C ALA A 26 5.28 18.18 10.47
N LEU A 27 4.21 17.96 9.71
CA LEU A 27 4.11 18.39 8.32
C LEU A 27 4.16 19.92 8.20
N LYS A 28 3.45 20.65 9.08
CA LYS A 28 3.47 22.13 9.14
C LYS A 28 4.85 22.70 9.49
N ARG A 29 5.61 22.02 10.35
CA ARG A 29 7.02 22.36 10.67
C ARG A 29 7.99 22.04 9.52
N GLY A 30 7.53 21.38 8.46
CA GLY A 30 8.34 21.09 7.27
C GLY A 30 9.16 19.81 7.37
N TYR A 31 8.90 18.94 8.35
CA TYR A 31 9.50 17.61 8.37
C TYR A 31 9.05 16.80 7.14
N LYS A 32 9.99 16.07 6.55
CA LYS A 32 9.76 15.26 5.33
C LYS A 32 10.08 13.81 5.62
N ASN A 33 9.47 12.90 4.86
CA ASN A 33 9.66 11.45 5.01
C ASN A 33 9.25 10.93 6.40
N LEU A 34 8.16 11.48 6.93
CA LEU A 34 7.51 10.98 8.13
C LEU A 34 6.93 9.58 7.88
N ASP A 35 6.94 8.76 8.91
CA ASP A 35 6.33 7.43 8.89
C ASP A 35 5.53 7.23 10.18
N ALA A 36 4.47 6.42 10.14
CA ALA A 36 3.60 6.19 11.29
C ALA A 36 3.30 4.69 11.43
N TYR A 37 3.44 4.17 12.66
CA TYR A 37 3.15 2.78 12.98
C TYR A 37 1.96 2.73 13.93
N MET A 38 0.98 1.90 13.61
CA MET A 38 -0.28 1.82 14.34
C MET A 38 -0.79 0.37 14.31
N PRO A 39 -1.46 -0.09 15.38
CA PRO A 39 -1.98 -1.45 15.46
C PRO A 39 -3.15 -1.68 14.48
N TYR A 40 -3.85 -0.60 14.10
CA TYR A 40 -4.95 -0.63 13.15
C TYR A 40 -4.93 0.60 12.22
N PRO A 41 -5.68 0.56 11.09
CA PRO A 41 -5.78 1.70 10.18
C PRO A 41 -6.53 2.87 10.82
N VAL A 42 -5.83 3.98 11.06
CA VAL A 42 -6.43 5.26 11.49
C VAL A 42 -6.75 6.10 10.25
N HIS A 43 -8.01 6.52 10.12
CA HIS A 43 -8.44 7.39 9.03
C HIS A 43 -7.79 8.78 9.13
N GLY A 44 -7.39 9.35 7.99
CA GLY A 44 -6.76 10.67 7.94
C GLY A 44 -5.25 10.69 8.19
N ILE A 45 -4.65 9.55 8.56
CA ILE A 45 -3.21 9.52 8.85
C ILE A 45 -2.36 9.85 7.62
N ASN A 46 -2.77 9.36 6.43
CA ASN A 46 -2.01 9.55 5.20
C ASN A 46 -1.92 11.03 4.84
N GLU A 47 -3.02 11.76 5.02
CA GLU A 47 -3.11 13.20 4.84
C GLU A 47 -2.29 13.93 5.91
N ALA A 48 -2.39 13.50 7.17
CA ALA A 48 -1.66 14.11 8.30
C ALA A 48 -0.14 14.03 8.12
N ILE A 49 0.39 12.92 7.62
CA ILE A 49 1.84 12.73 7.40
C ILE A 49 2.29 13.04 5.96
N GLY A 50 1.37 13.44 5.08
CA GLY A 50 1.68 13.85 3.70
C GLY A 50 2.05 12.70 2.74
N ILE A 51 1.55 11.49 2.98
CA ILE A 51 1.72 10.36 2.05
C ILE A 51 0.87 10.57 0.81
N LYS A 52 1.50 10.42 -0.37
CA LYS A 52 0.81 10.46 -1.66
C LYS A 52 0.09 9.15 -1.96
N ARG A 53 -0.95 9.23 -2.80
CA ARG A 53 -1.69 8.07 -3.30
C ARG A 53 -0.76 7.03 -3.94
N SER A 54 -1.01 5.75 -3.66
CA SER A 54 -0.21 4.65 -4.18
C SER A 54 -0.44 4.42 -5.68
N TRP A 55 0.57 3.85 -6.36
CA TRP A 55 0.53 3.48 -7.78
C TRP A 55 -0.14 2.12 -8.04
N ILE A 56 -0.39 1.33 -6.99
CA ILE A 56 -0.94 -0.03 -7.05
C ILE A 56 -2.28 -0.11 -7.81
N PRO A 57 -3.23 0.83 -7.67
CA PRO A 57 -4.48 0.78 -8.42
C PRO A 57 -4.29 0.84 -9.94
N TRP A 58 -3.30 1.62 -10.41
CA TRP A 58 -2.99 1.72 -11.83
C TRP A 58 -2.41 0.42 -12.38
N ALA A 59 -1.51 -0.23 -11.64
CA ALA A 59 -0.98 -1.53 -12.01
C ALA A 59 -2.08 -2.60 -12.07
N THR A 60 -3.01 -2.57 -11.10
CA THR A 60 -4.15 -3.49 -11.04
C THR A 60 -5.07 -3.31 -12.26
N LEU A 61 -5.36 -2.06 -12.64
CA LEU A 61 -6.21 -1.75 -13.79
C LEU A 61 -5.59 -2.27 -15.09
N VAL A 62 -4.31 -1.99 -15.34
CA VAL A 62 -3.61 -2.42 -16.54
C VAL A 62 -3.58 -3.95 -16.63
N ALA A 63 -3.30 -4.64 -15.52
CA ALA A 63 -3.31 -6.09 -15.48
C ALA A 63 -4.71 -6.68 -15.74
N GLY A 64 -5.76 -6.12 -15.14
CA GLY A 64 -7.13 -6.58 -15.35
C GLY A 64 -7.59 -6.44 -16.80
N ILE A 65 -7.31 -5.30 -17.44
CA ILE A 65 -7.59 -5.06 -18.87
C ILE A 65 -6.81 -6.07 -19.73
N THR A 66 -5.53 -6.29 -19.39
CA THR A 66 -4.66 -7.22 -20.11
C THR A 66 -5.19 -8.65 -20.01
N GLY A 67 -5.54 -9.12 -18.80
CA GLY A 67 -6.07 -10.46 -18.57
C GLY A 67 -7.41 -10.70 -19.28
N GLY A 68 -8.33 -9.74 -19.21
CA GLY A 68 -9.61 -9.83 -19.92
C GLY A 68 -9.45 -9.84 -21.44
N SER A 69 -8.59 -8.97 -21.96
CA SER A 69 -8.30 -8.90 -23.40
C SER A 69 -7.66 -10.19 -23.90
N LEU A 70 -6.68 -10.73 -23.16
CA LEU A 70 -6.03 -12.00 -23.50
C LEU A 70 -7.03 -13.16 -23.51
N ALA A 71 -7.91 -13.26 -22.51
CA ALA A 71 -8.92 -14.30 -22.44
C ALA A 71 -9.91 -14.22 -23.62
N PHE A 72 -10.41 -13.03 -23.92
CA PHE A 72 -11.35 -12.81 -25.02
C PHE A 72 -10.71 -13.11 -26.38
N LEU A 73 -9.47 -12.64 -26.60
CA LEU A 73 -8.71 -12.90 -27.83
C LEU A 73 -8.41 -14.39 -27.98
N PHE A 74 -8.00 -15.06 -26.90
CA PHE A 74 -7.70 -16.49 -26.90
C PHE A 74 -8.93 -17.34 -27.25
N MET A 75 -10.09 -17.05 -26.65
CA MET A 75 -11.34 -17.74 -26.97
C MET A 75 -11.81 -17.46 -28.40
N SER A 76 -11.68 -16.22 -28.87
CA SER A 76 -12.04 -15.86 -30.24
C SER A 76 -11.13 -16.55 -31.26
N TRP A 77 -9.83 -16.63 -30.98
CA TRP A 77 -8.86 -17.31 -31.83
C TRP A 77 -9.11 -18.81 -31.90
N THR A 78 -9.26 -19.48 -30.75
CA THR A 78 -9.50 -20.93 -30.70
C THR A 78 -10.82 -21.33 -31.35
N SER A 79 -11.90 -20.58 -31.10
CA SER A 79 -13.25 -20.91 -31.59
C SER A 79 -13.52 -20.56 -33.07
N ALA A 80 -12.83 -19.55 -33.63
CA ALA A 80 -13.13 -19.06 -34.97
C ALA A 80 -12.01 -19.27 -35.98
N VAL A 81 -10.75 -19.42 -35.54
CA VAL A 81 -9.59 -19.47 -36.44
C VAL A 81 -8.87 -20.81 -36.37
N ASP A 82 -8.47 -21.24 -35.17
CA ASP A 82 -7.63 -22.44 -34.99
C ASP A 82 -8.42 -23.73 -35.27
N TRP A 83 -9.55 -23.90 -34.57
CA TRP A 83 -10.41 -25.07 -34.74
C TRP A 83 -11.90 -24.70 -34.64
N PRO A 84 -12.51 -24.22 -35.74
CA PRO A 84 -13.92 -23.85 -35.76
C PRO A 84 -14.81 -25.09 -35.63
N LEU A 85 -15.45 -25.22 -34.47
CA LEU A 85 -16.29 -26.37 -34.12
C LEU A 85 -17.76 -25.94 -34.04
N ASN A 86 -18.64 -26.60 -34.79
CA ASN A 86 -20.07 -26.34 -34.71
C ASN A 86 -20.66 -27.03 -33.46
N VAL A 87 -20.79 -26.27 -32.37
CA VAL A 87 -21.40 -26.73 -31.12
C VAL A 87 -22.80 -26.16 -30.99
N GLY A 88 -23.82 -26.99 -31.27
CA GLY A 88 -25.22 -26.62 -31.11
C GLY A 88 -25.71 -25.50 -32.04
N GLY A 89 -25.09 -25.32 -33.22
CA GLY A 89 -25.49 -24.32 -34.21
C GLY A 89 -25.13 -22.88 -33.84
N LYS A 90 -24.35 -22.67 -32.78
CA LYS A 90 -23.95 -21.34 -32.32
C LYS A 90 -22.93 -20.70 -33.27
N PRO A 91 -22.91 -19.35 -33.37
CA PRO A 91 -21.87 -18.67 -34.14
C PRO A 91 -20.49 -18.97 -33.54
N PHE A 92 -19.48 -19.08 -34.41
CA PHE A 92 -18.10 -19.37 -33.99
C PHE A 92 -17.61 -18.37 -32.94
N ILE A 93 -17.91 -17.07 -33.12
CA ILE A 93 -17.70 -16.06 -32.09
C ILE A 93 -18.99 -15.90 -31.26
N SER A 94 -19.12 -16.76 -30.25
CA SER A 94 -20.22 -16.70 -29.27
C SER A 94 -19.89 -15.78 -28.11
N TRP A 95 -19.79 -14.47 -28.37
CA TRP A 95 -19.36 -13.48 -27.37
C TRP A 95 -20.10 -13.54 -26.01
N PRO A 96 -21.41 -13.85 -25.91
CA PRO A 96 -22.08 -13.92 -24.60
C PRO A 96 -21.57 -15.10 -23.75
N ALA A 97 -21.15 -16.19 -24.40
CA ALA A 97 -20.60 -17.35 -23.70
C ALA A 97 -19.17 -17.11 -23.20
N PHE A 98 -18.47 -16.13 -23.77
CA PHE A 98 -17.10 -15.77 -23.37
C PHE A 98 -17.07 -14.85 -22.15
N VAL A 99 -18.16 -14.11 -21.88
CA VAL A 99 -18.22 -13.12 -20.79
C VAL A 99 -17.83 -13.70 -19.42
N PRO A 100 -18.35 -14.85 -18.96
CA PRO A 100 -17.99 -15.40 -17.65
C PRO A 100 -16.48 -15.68 -17.55
N ILE A 101 -15.88 -16.27 -18.58
CA ILE A 101 -14.46 -16.61 -18.59
C ILE A 101 -13.60 -15.35 -18.65
N THR A 102 -13.96 -14.39 -19.50
CA THR A 102 -13.27 -13.09 -19.58
C THR A 102 -13.31 -12.37 -18.23
N PHE A 103 -14.46 -12.37 -17.55
CA PHE A 103 -14.61 -11.77 -16.22
C PHE A 103 -13.68 -12.44 -15.19
N GLU A 104 -13.68 -13.77 -15.10
CA GLU A 104 -12.82 -14.51 -14.18
C GLU A 104 -11.33 -14.23 -14.45
N CYS A 105 -10.91 -14.22 -15.72
CA CYS A 105 -9.54 -13.89 -16.08
C CYS A 105 -9.18 -12.43 -15.73
N THR A 106 -10.08 -11.47 -15.94
CA THR A 106 -9.86 -10.09 -15.50
C THR A 106 -9.64 -10.01 -13.99
N VAL A 107 -10.50 -10.65 -13.19
CA VAL A 107 -10.40 -10.64 -11.73
C VAL A 107 -9.14 -11.37 -11.25
N LEU A 108 -8.78 -12.49 -11.86
CA LEU A 108 -7.58 -13.27 -11.54
C LEU A 108 -6.30 -12.45 -11.77
N PHE A 109 -6.13 -11.87 -12.97
CA PHE A 109 -4.95 -11.07 -13.30
C PHE A 109 -4.87 -9.79 -12.46
N ALA A 110 -6.01 -9.14 -12.21
CA ALA A 110 -6.07 -7.97 -11.32
C ALA A 110 -5.64 -8.35 -9.90
N GLY A 111 -6.26 -9.38 -9.30
CA GLY A 111 -6.01 -9.79 -7.92
C GLY A 111 -4.58 -10.26 -7.68
N LEU A 112 -4.03 -11.10 -8.57
CA LEU A 112 -2.63 -11.53 -8.48
C LEU A 112 -1.68 -10.34 -8.60
N THR A 113 -1.94 -9.43 -9.54
CA THR A 113 -1.10 -8.24 -9.72
C THR A 113 -1.16 -7.33 -8.49
N THR A 114 -2.34 -7.10 -7.90
CA THR A 114 -2.46 -6.32 -6.66
C THR A 114 -1.66 -6.95 -5.53
N MET A 115 -1.75 -8.28 -5.37
CA MET A 115 -0.99 -9.02 -4.36
C MET A 115 0.51 -8.81 -4.54
N PHE A 116 1.06 -9.07 -5.74
CA PHE A 116 2.48 -8.90 -6.01
C PHE A 116 2.95 -7.44 -5.97
N ALA A 117 2.10 -6.49 -6.40
CA ALA A 117 2.40 -5.07 -6.32
C ALA A 117 2.48 -4.59 -4.86
N LEU A 118 1.56 -5.04 -4.00
CA LEU A 118 1.62 -4.78 -2.57
C LEU A 118 2.86 -5.41 -1.94
N TRP A 119 3.16 -6.66 -2.30
CA TRP A 119 4.35 -7.38 -1.86
C TRP A 119 5.62 -6.58 -2.17
N GLY A 120 5.77 -6.11 -3.41
CA GLY A 120 6.90 -5.28 -3.83
C GLY A 120 6.92 -3.88 -3.20
N ALA A 121 5.78 -3.20 -3.13
CA ALA A 121 5.67 -1.84 -2.59
C ALA A 121 6.02 -1.78 -1.09
N CYS A 122 5.56 -2.77 -0.32
CA CYS A 122 5.86 -2.91 1.10
C CYS A 122 7.23 -3.57 1.37
N ARG A 123 7.95 -4.00 0.33
CA ARG A 123 9.26 -4.69 0.42
C ARG A 123 9.21 -5.94 1.31
N LEU A 124 8.14 -6.72 1.18
CA LEU A 124 8.02 -8.01 1.84
C LEU A 124 8.76 -9.08 0.99
N PRO A 125 9.21 -10.22 1.55
CA PRO A 125 9.39 -10.46 2.98
C PRO A 125 10.64 -9.73 3.49
N ARG A 126 10.51 -9.01 4.59
CA ARG A 126 11.66 -8.39 5.25
C ARG A 126 12.26 -9.40 6.22
N HIS A 127 13.38 -10.03 5.86
CA HIS A 127 13.98 -11.14 6.64
C HIS A 127 14.41 -10.75 8.07
N ARG A 128 14.81 -9.49 8.29
CA ARG A 128 15.15 -8.96 9.62
C ARG A 128 14.49 -7.60 9.79
N PRO A 129 13.22 -7.53 10.19
CA PRO A 129 12.59 -6.25 10.44
C PRO A 129 13.16 -5.64 11.72
N LYS A 130 13.50 -4.34 11.66
CA LYS A 130 13.78 -3.57 12.87
C LYS A 130 12.44 -3.38 13.59
N ILE A 131 12.32 -3.99 14.77
CA ILE A 131 11.19 -3.80 15.67
C ILE A 131 11.46 -2.51 16.43
N LEU A 132 10.53 -1.56 16.35
CA LEU A 132 10.64 -0.29 17.09
C LEU A 132 10.21 -0.52 18.54
N ASP A 133 8.98 -1.00 18.71
CA ASP A 133 8.40 -1.41 19.98
C ASP A 133 7.40 -2.55 19.72
N LEU A 134 7.29 -3.50 20.64
CA LEU A 134 6.35 -4.60 20.57
C LEU A 134 4.90 -4.14 20.82
N ARG A 135 4.70 -3.02 21.53
CA ARG A 135 3.38 -2.48 21.85
C ARG A 135 2.67 -1.83 20.66
N LEU A 136 3.39 -1.58 19.56
CA LEU A 136 2.83 -1.03 18.32
C LEU A 136 1.85 -1.97 17.62
N THR A 137 1.86 -3.26 17.98
CA THR A 137 0.88 -4.23 17.48
C THR A 137 -0.32 -4.41 18.40
N ASP A 138 -0.31 -3.79 19.59
CA ASP A 138 -1.36 -3.95 20.61
C ASP A 138 -2.09 -2.62 20.85
N ASP A 139 -1.50 -1.72 21.63
CA ASP A 139 -2.17 -0.53 22.19
C ASP A 139 -1.49 0.81 21.85
N ARG A 140 -0.27 0.82 21.31
CA ARG A 140 0.52 2.05 21.11
C ARG A 140 0.59 2.50 19.66
N PHE A 141 0.69 3.81 19.48
CA PHE A 141 0.87 4.46 18.19
C PHE A 141 2.25 5.12 18.13
N ALA A 142 2.96 5.05 17.00
CA ALA A 142 4.24 5.72 16.83
C ALA A 142 4.25 6.69 15.66
N LEU A 143 4.85 7.86 15.88
CA LEU A 143 5.30 8.76 14.83
C LEU A 143 6.82 8.67 14.70
N VAL A 144 7.32 8.41 13.49
CA VAL A 144 8.74 8.34 13.18
C VAL A 144 9.14 9.58 12.42
N VAL A 145 10.00 10.38 13.05
CA VAL A 145 10.56 11.60 12.47
C VAL A 145 12.02 11.34 12.09
N PRO A 146 12.40 11.46 10.81
CA PRO A 146 13.78 11.27 10.40
C PRO A 146 14.68 12.40 10.90
N ILE A 147 15.85 12.05 11.44
CA ILE A 147 16.80 13.03 11.96
C ILE A 147 17.51 13.71 10.79
N SER A 148 17.50 15.04 10.78
CA SER A 148 18.26 15.84 9.80
C SER A 148 19.58 16.39 10.38
N GLY A 149 19.80 16.30 11.70
CA GLY A 149 20.97 16.82 12.40
C GLY A 149 21.31 16.09 13.71
N THR A 150 21.29 16.79 14.84
CA THR A 150 21.62 16.22 16.17
C THR A 150 20.50 15.35 16.77
N GLY A 151 19.25 15.51 16.32
CA GLY A 151 18.08 14.77 16.79
C GLY A 151 17.37 15.39 18.00
N SER A 152 17.97 16.38 18.63
CA SER A 152 17.47 17.00 19.87
C SER A 152 16.23 17.87 19.67
N GLU A 153 16.08 18.48 18.49
CA GLU A 153 14.90 19.30 18.17
C GLU A 153 13.68 18.41 17.92
N GLU A 154 13.89 17.30 17.23
CA GLU A 154 12.87 16.30 16.93
C GLU A 154 12.35 15.62 18.22
N GLU A 155 13.25 15.28 19.15
CA GLU A 155 12.87 14.75 20.46
C GLU A 155 12.04 15.75 21.27
N ARG A 156 12.46 17.02 21.29
CA ARG A 156 11.73 18.08 22.00
C ARG A 156 10.35 18.30 21.38
N PHE A 157 10.27 18.32 20.05
CA PHE A 157 9.01 18.44 19.33
C PHE A 157 8.03 17.31 19.69
N LEU A 158 8.49 16.06 19.69
CA LEU A 158 7.62 14.93 20.02
C LEU A 158 7.09 15.02 21.45
N LYS A 159 7.92 15.44 22.43
CA LYS A 159 7.48 15.68 23.81
C LYS A 159 6.45 16.82 23.91
N GLU A 160 6.65 17.92 23.19
CA GLU A 160 5.71 19.03 23.14
C GLU A 160 4.36 18.64 22.55
N THR A 161 4.34 17.62 21.68
CA THR A 161 3.15 17.21 20.94
C THR A 161 2.39 16.05 21.61
N GLY A 162 2.78 15.67 22.83
CA GLY A 162 2.08 14.67 23.64
C GLY A 162 2.66 13.26 23.57
N ALA A 163 3.88 13.06 23.05
CA ALA A 163 4.50 11.74 23.09
C ALA A 163 4.78 11.33 24.55
N LEU A 164 4.25 10.17 24.95
CA LEU A 164 4.48 9.55 26.26
C LEU A 164 5.95 9.15 26.43
N GLU A 165 6.49 8.56 25.37
CA GLU A 165 7.86 8.09 25.32
C GLU A 165 8.50 8.53 24.01
N VAL A 166 9.78 8.86 24.07
CA VAL A 166 10.56 9.26 22.90
C VAL A 166 11.83 8.43 22.87
N GLN A 167 12.04 7.71 21.77
CA GLN A 167 13.15 6.79 21.60
C GLN A 167 13.91 7.15 20.32
N ARG A 168 15.24 7.08 20.37
CA ARG A 168 16.10 7.29 19.21
C ARG A 168 16.50 5.95 18.61
N VAL A 169 16.34 5.82 17.30
CA VAL A 169 16.40 4.55 16.57
C VAL A 169 17.33 4.64 15.37
#